data_AF-A0A7J6WQL2-F1
#
_entry.id   AF-A0A7J6WQL2-F1
#
_cell.length_a   1.000
_cell.length_b   1.000
_cell.length_c   1.000
_cell.angle_alpha   90.00
_cell.angle_beta   90.00
_cell.angle_gamma   90.00
#
_symmetry.space_group_name_H-M   'P 1'
#
loop_
_entity.id
_entity.type
_entity.pdbx_description
1 polymer ?
#
loop_
_entity_poly.entity_id
_entity_poly.type
_entity_poly.pdbx_seq_one_letter_code
_entity_poly.pdbx_strand_id
1 'polypeptide(L)'
;MARSFQSFLLFGVVVMVVMVGGAKSFSICNMDTNQLSQCLPAIQPPVSPPTTTCCDVIHRANITCLCSYKNLLPTFGVDPGVAMQLPKKCNMTSVPDCASK
;
A
#
# COMPACT_ATOMS: atom_id res chain seq x y z
N MET A 1 28.45 34.80 -20.49
CA MET A 1 27.10 34.19 -20.60
C MET A 1 27.16 32.67 -20.71
N ALA A 2 27.97 32.09 -21.61
CA ALA A 2 28.12 30.64 -21.78
C ALA A 2 28.54 29.86 -20.51
N ARG A 3 29.44 30.42 -19.68
CA ARG A 3 29.88 29.80 -18.41
C ARG A 3 28.76 29.70 -17.35
N SER A 4 27.84 30.66 -17.33
CA SER A 4 26.71 30.65 -16.41
C SER A 4 25.68 29.61 -16.83
N PHE A 5 25.39 29.52 -18.14
CA PHE A 5 24.55 28.47 -18.73
C PHE A 5 25.11 27.07 -18.48
N GLN A 6 26.43 26.89 -18.60
CA GLN A 6 27.10 25.62 -18.30
C GLN A 6 26.89 25.18 -16.84
N SER A 7 27.01 26.11 -15.88
CA SER A 7 26.75 25.84 -14.47
C SER A 7 25.28 25.54 -14.18
N PHE A 8 24.34 26.24 -14.82
CA PHE A 8 22.90 25.97 -14.69
C PHE A 8 22.48 24.62 -15.25
N LEU A 9 23.14 24.16 -16.33
CA LEU A 9 22.91 22.82 -16.89
C LEU A 9 23.48 21.73 -15.96
N LEU A 10 24.66 21.94 -15.38
CA LEU A 10 25.27 20.98 -14.44
C LEU A 10 24.50 20.88 -13.12
N PHE A 11 24.32 22.00 -12.40
CA PHE A 11 22.98 22.47 -12.01
C PHE A 11 21.82 21.47 -11.94
N GLY A 12 20.99 21.57 -12.99
CA GLY A 12 19.79 20.80 -13.18
C GLY A 12 20.03 19.30 -13.39
N VAL A 13 21.13 18.89 -14.03
CA VAL A 13 21.44 17.46 -14.22
C VAL A 13 21.70 16.77 -12.88
N VAL A 14 22.46 17.38 -11.97
CA VAL A 14 22.73 16.80 -10.64
C VAL A 14 21.43 16.66 -9.82
N VAL A 15 20.53 17.64 -9.90
CA VAL A 15 19.23 17.61 -9.20
C VAL A 15 18.30 16.52 -9.77
N MET A 16 18.32 16.27 -11.07
CA MET A 16 17.52 15.18 -11.67
C MET A 16 17.99 13.79 -11.23
N VAL A 17 19.29 13.60 -11.01
CA VAL A 17 19.87 12.29 -10.62
C VAL A 17 19.51 11.90 -9.18
N VAL A 18 19.35 12.84 -8.25
CA VAL A 18 18.96 12.54 -6.85
C VAL A 18 17.49 12.11 -6.70
N MET A 19 16.62 12.44 -7.65
CA MET A 19 15.20 12.04 -7.61
C MET A 19 14.95 10.58 -8.04
N VAL A 20 15.96 9.89 -8.59
CA VAL A 20 15.85 8.50 -9.07
C VAL A 20 15.94 7.47 -7.93
N GLY A 21 16.00 7.94 -6.67
CA GLY A 21 15.78 7.12 -5.49
C GLY A 21 14.32 6.68 -5.37
N GLY A 22 13.89 5.76 -6.24
CA GLY A 22 12.54 5.23 -6.25
C GLY A 22 12.12 4.68 -4.89
N ALA A 23 10.87 4.94 -4.50
CA ALA A 23 10.25 4.35 -3.34
C ALA A 23 10.45 2.82 -3.41
N LYS A 24 11.30 2.29 -2.53
CA LYS A 24 11.53 0.87 -2.42
C LYS A 24 10.22 0.28 -1.89
N SER A 25 9.41 -0.30 -2.76
CA SER A 25 8.30 -1.12 -2.30
C SER A 25 8.90 -2.32 -1.57
N PHE A 26 8.40 -2.57 -0.37
CA PHE A 26 8.77 -3.75 0.39
C PHE A 26 7.67 -4.78 0.20
N SER A 27 8.02 -6.06 0.28
CA SER A 27 7.04 -7.12 0.20
C SER A 27 6.60 -7.53 1.61
N ILE A 28 5.30 -7.45 1.88
CA ILE A 28 4.68 -7.97 3.10
C ILE A 28 3.81 -9.13 2.69
N CYS A 29 3.96 -10.29 3.35
CA CYS A 29 3.16 -11.47 3.03
C CYS A 29 3.21 -11.87 1.55
N ASN A 30 4.39 -11.70 0.92
CA ASN A 30 4.61 -11.93 -0.52
C ASN A 30 3.73 -11.04 -1.43
N MET A 31 3.32 -9.87 -0.95
CA MET A 31 2.56 -8.84 -1.65
C MET A 31 3.32 -7.54 -1.63
N ASP A 32 3.31 -6.82 -2.74
CA ASP A 32 3.94 -5.50 -2.84
C ASP A 32 3.13 -4.45 -2.06
N THR A 33 3.79 -3.65 -1.23
CA THR A 33 3.10 -2.61 -0.44
C THR A 33 2.37 -1.58 -1.29
N ASN A 34 2.79 -1.33 -2.54
CA ASN A 34 2.07 -0.44 -3.45
C ASN A 34 0.78 -1.07 -3.99
N GLN A 35 0.67 -2.40 -4.00
CA GLN A 35 -0.58 -3.07 -4.33
C GLN A 35 -1.55 -2.97 -3.15
N LEU A 36 -1.06 -3.24 -1.94
CA LEU A 36 -1.84 -3.11 -0.70
C LEU A 36 -2.32 -1.67 -0.46
N SER A 37 -1.51 -0.66 -0.85
CA SER A 37 -1.86 0.75 -0.66
C SER A 37 -3.12 1.17 -1.43
N GLN A 38 -3.44 0.48 -2.53
CA GLN A 38 -4.67 0.70 -3.30
C GLN A 38 -5.93 0.40 -2.49
N CYS A 39 -5.81 -0.36 -1.40
CA CYS A 39 -6.90 -0.70 -0.48
C CYS A 39 -7.02 0.22 0.72
N LEU A 40 -6.06 1.14 0.96
CA LEU A 40 -6.11 2.06 2.09
C LEU A 40 -7.42 2.87 2.17
N PRO A 41 -7.98 3.40 1.07
CA PRO A 41 -9.25 4.14 1.13
C PRO A 41 -10.43 3.30 1.66
N ALA A 42 -10.35 1.97 1.56
CA ALA A 42 -11.41 1.07 2.02
C ALA A 42 -11.26 0.65 3.50
N ILE A 43 -10.12 0.97 4.14
CA ILE A 43 -9.79 0.55 5.50
C ILE A 43 -9.34 1.69 6.43
N GLN A 44 -9.00 2.85 5.88
CA GLN A 44 -8.69 4.07 6.64
C GLN A 44 -9.82 5.10 6.55
N PRO A 45 -10.03 5.91 7.60
CA PRO A 45 -10.97 7.02 7.54
C PRO A 45 -10.47 8.14 6.61
N PRO A 46 -11.35 8.77 5.80
CA PRO A 46 -12.78 8.46 5.63
C PRO A 46 -12.99 7.18 4.78
N VAL A 47 -13.67 6.19 5.37
CA VAL A 47 -13.82 4.86 4.75
C VAL A 47 -14.72 4.95 3.53
N SER A 48 -14.17 4.56 2.39
CA SER A 48 -14.84 4.53 1.08
C SER A 48 -15.11 3.08 0.65
N PRO A 49 -16.05 2.84 -0.28
CA PRO A 49 -16.21 1.52 -0.87
C PRO A 49 -14.93 1.08 -1.62
N PRO A 50 -14.58 -0.22 -1.59
CA PRO A 50 -13.40 -0.71 -2.27
C PRO A 50 -13.53 -0.58 -3.79
N THR A 51 -12.42 -0.26 -4.44
CA THR A 51 -12.32 -0.27 -5.90
C THR A 51 -12.13 -1.70 -6.42
N THR A 52 -12.43 -1.92 -7.70
CA THR A 52 -12.17 -3.20 -8.37
C THR A 52 -10.71 -3.61 -8.23
N THR A 53 -9.78 -2.67 -8.42
CA THR A 53 -8.34 -2.92 -8.29
C THR A 53 -7.95 -3.36 -6.88
N CYS A 54 -8.52 -2.72 -5.85
CA CYS A 54 -8.30 -3.17 -4.48
C CYS A 54 -8.83 -4.60 -4.28
N CYS A 55 -10.03 -4.90 -4.77
CA CYS A 55 -10.57 -6.25 -4.64
C CYS A 55 -9.72 -7.29 -5.37
N ASP A 56 -9.18 -6.99 -6.55
CA ASP A 56 -8.25 -7.90 -7.25
C ASP A 56 -6.99 -8.19 -6.42
N VAL A 57 -6.47 -7.17 -5.71
CA VAL A 57 -5.35 -7.35 -4.78
C VAL A 57 -5.76 -8.25 -3.62
N ILE A 58 -6.92 -8.02 -3.01
CA ILE A 58 -7.43 -8.80 -1.87
C ILE A 58 -7.72 -10.26 -2.25
N HIS A 59 -8.21 -10.52 -3.47
CA HIS A 59 -8.42 -11.88 -3.98
C HIS A 59 -7.11 -12.66 -4.13
N ARG A 60 -6.00 -11.97 -4.39
CA ARG A 60 -4.66 -12.59 -4.48
C ARG A 60 -3.90 -12.56 -3.16
N ALA A 61 -4.32 -11.71 -2.22
CA ALA A 61 -3.61 -11.44 -0.99
C ALA A 61 -3.51 -12.68 -0.10
N ASN A 62 -2.36 -12.82 0.56
CA ASN A 62 -2.20 -13.82 1.62
C ASN A 62 -2.85 -13.30 2.91
N ILE A 63 -4.18 -13.42 2.98
CA ILE A 63 -4.98 -12.93 4.11
C ILE A 63 -4.53 -13.57 5.44
N THR A 64 -4.17 -14.86 5.44
CA THR A 64 -3.67 -15.55 6.64
C THR A 64 -2.40 -14.91 7.18
N CYS A 65 -1.44 -14.55 6.31
CA CYS A 65 -0.26 -13.83 6.74
C CYS A 65 -0.60 -12.40 7.20
N LEU A 66 -1.47 -11.69 6.48
CA LEU A 66 -1.92 -10.34 6.86
C LEU A 66 -2.63 -10.32 8.22
N CYS A 67 -3.32 -11.40 8.62
CA CYS A 67 -3.90 -11.54 9.95
C CYS A 67 -2.84 -11.38 11.07
N SER A 68 -1.58 -11.78 10.82
CA SER A 68 -0.49 -11.62 11.82
C SER A 68 -0.17 -10.15 12.11
N TYR A 69 -0.51 -9.25 11.18
CA TYR A 69 -0.35 -7.80 11.32
C TYR A 69 -1.58 -7.11 11.93
N LYS A 70 -2.66 -7.85 12.23
CA LYS A 70 -3.91 -7.33 12.81
C LYS A 70 -3.66 -6.37 13.98
N ASN A 71 -2.79 -6.76 14.91
CA ASN A 71 -2.51 -5.98 16.12
C ASN A 71 -1.67 -4.73 15.85
N LEU A 72 -1.01 -4.64 14.69
CA LEU A 72 -0.23 -3.49 14.25
C LEU A 72 -1.05 -2.50 13.41
N LEU A 73 -2.21 -2.91 12.86
CA LEU A 73 -3.08 -2.06 12.05
C LEU A 73 -3.45 -0.72 12.74
N PRO A 74 -3.75 -0.68 14.05
CA PRO A 74 -4.07 0.58 14.73
C PRO A 74 -2.92 1.60 14.69
N THR A 75 -1.67 1.13 14.68
CA THR A 75 -0.48 2.00 14.57
C THR A 75 -0.42 2.72 13.22
N PHE A 76 -1.07 2.18 12.19
CA PHE A 76 -1.20 2.78 10.86
C PHE A 76 -2.54 3.52 10.67
N GLY A 77 -3.31 3.74 11.75
CA GLY A 77 -4.61 4.40 11.68
C GLY A 77 -5.71 3.54 11.02
N VAL A 78 -5.51 2.22 10.96
CA VAL A 78 -6.47 1.27 10.40
C VAL A 78 -7.19 0.55 11.53
N ASP A 79 -8.53 0.57 11.50
CA ASP A 79 -9.33 -0.25 12.42
C ASP A 79 -9.29 -1.73 11.98
N PRO A 80 -8.89 -2.67 12.86
CA PRO A 80 -8.83 -4.08 12.52
C PRO A 80 -10.18 -4.66 12.08
N GLY A 81 -11.27 -4.20 12.67
CA GLY A 81 -12.63 -4.64 12.31
C GLY A 81 -13.03 -4.18 10.91
N VAL A 82 -12.67 -2.96 10.51
CA VAL A 82 -12.89 -2.44 9.14
C VAL A 82 -12.04 -3.21 8.14
N ALA A 83 -10.76 -3.44 8.44
CA ALA A 83 -9.86 -4.19 7.56
C ALA A 83 -10.35 -5.64 7.33
N MET A 84 -10.87 -6.29 8.38
CA MET A 84 -11.41 -7.66 8.29
C MET A 84 -12.72 -7.75 7.50
N GLN A 85 -13.45 -6.66 7.34
CA GLN A 85 -14.65 -6.63 6.50
C GLN A 85 -14.33 -6.50 5.01
N LEU A 86 -13.11 -6.10 4.66
CA LEU A 86 -12.71 -5.86 3.26
C LEU A 86 -12.86 -7.10 2.35
N PRO A 87 -12.40 -8.32 2.74
CA PRO A 87 -12.61 -9.51 1.93
C PRO A 87 -14.09 -9.80 1.64
N LYS A 88 -14.96 -9.58 2.64
CA LYS A 88 -16.42 -9.75 2.47
C LYS A 88 -17.00 -8.70 1.51
N LYS A 89 -16.57 -7.44 1.61
CA LYS A 89 -16.95 -6.36 0.67
C LYS A 89 -16.48 -6.63 -0.77
N CYS A 90 -15.43 -7.43 -0.92
CA CYS A 90 -14.92 -7.88 -2.22
C CYS A 90 -15.50 -9.23 -2.68
N ASN A 91 -16.57 -9.72 -2.04
CA ASN A 91 -17.27 -10.96 -2.38
C ASN A 91 -16.38 -12.23 -2.34
N MET A 92 -15.37 -12.29 -1.47
CA MET A 92 -14.65 -13.56 -1.25
C MET A 92 -15.55 -14.56 -0.50
N THR A 93 -15.75 -15.73 -1.10
CA THR A 93 -16.58 -16.82 -0.55
C THR A 93 -15.95 -17.49 0.67
N SER A 94 -14.62 -17.50 0.75
CA SER A 94 -13.85 -18.02 1.89
C SER A 94 -12.96 -16.93 2.44
N VAL A 95 -13.32 -16.38 3.60
CA VAL A 95 -12.44 -15.48 4.36
C VAL A 95 -11.79 -16.33 5.45
N PRO A 96 -10.45 -16.49 5.44
CA PRO A 96 -9.78 -17.19 6.53
C PRO A 96 -10.05 -16.44 7.83
N ASP A 97 -10.44 -17.18 8.86
CA ASP A 97 -10.74 -16.60 10.16
C ASP A 97 -9.44 -16.08 10.79
N CYS A 98 -9.34 -14.75 10.93
CA CYS A 98 -8.26 -14.12 11.69
C CYS A 98 -8.55 -14.23 13.19
N ALA A 99 -8.81 -15.45 13.68
CA ALA A 99 -8.84 -15.76 15.09
C ALA A 99 -7.50 -15.33 15.67
N SER A 100 -7.57 -14.36 16.59
CA SER A 100 -6.48 -14.01 17.48
C SER A 100 -6.05 -15.26 18.22
N LYS A 101 -4.96 -15.89 17.78
CA LYS A 101 -4.18 -16.81 18.60
C LYS A 101 -3.21 -16.01 19.45
#